data_AF-A0A258AVQ6-F1
#
_entry.id   AF-A0A258AVQ6-F1
#
_cell.length_a   1.000
_cell.length_b   1.000
_cell.length_c   1.000
_cell.angle_alpha   90.00
_cell.angle_beta   90.00
_cell.angle_gamma   90.00
#
_symmetry.space_group_name_H-M   'P 1'
#
loop_
_entity.id
_entity.type
_entity.pdbx_description
1 polymer ?
#
loop_
_entity_poly.entity_id
_entity_poly.type
_entity_poly.pdbx_seq_one_letter_code
_entity_poly.pdbx_strand_id
1 'polypeptide(L)'
;MKHDTFRHMKFIIAMVLALFGQGLAAESSGTVSVAVGKVTLIPMGGNVETALKVGDAVPVGSTVKTGAASRAVIKTTKQSAIRIAENSQAVFMELVDSDTAPKVLVDLKSGSLGALIQPQAQSTMDFKVKTPSGIAAARGTMFAVAVEDGKGFVKVEHGKVDVTPANVKQQVPQSGKVTIVAGMVTETPPGGASHALKEGDIVTVGSTLKTSADSNATVTMTTTSAIRLGPNSEAVVAEIVESKDSPKVLLDLKNGTVGALVKPETSGKMDFKIKTPSGMAVAKGAFYSVSVENGKGYVQTKDGEVVIVPLETAATNTKPQQ
;
A
#
# COMPACT_ATOMS: atom_id res chain seq x y z
N MET A 1 -18.07 -51.18 67.28
CA MET A 1 -18.15 -49.70 67.34
C MET A 1 -16.77 -49.16 66.97
N LYS A 2 -16.71 -48.21 66.02
CA LYS A 2 -15.53 -47.55 65.43
C LYS A 2 -15.08 -48.11 64.07
N HIS A 3 -14.79 -47.13 63.21
CA HIS A 3 -14.29 -47.19 61.83
C HIS A 3 -15.33 -47.36 60.72
N ASP A 4 -15.96 -46.25 60.30
CA ASP A 4 -16.09 -45.97 58.86
C ASP A 4 -16.47 -44.52 58.46
N THR A 5 -16.66 -43.60 59.42
CA THR A 5 -17.00 -42.20 59.13
C THR A 5 -15.82 -41.32 58.69
N PHE A 6 -14.57 -41.80 58.78
CA PHE A 6 -13.39 -40.97 58.49
C PHE A 6 -12.93 -41.02 57.02
N ARG A 7 -13.40 -41.99 56.21
CA ARG A 7 -13.07 -42.08 54.78
C ARG A 7 -13.91 -41.14 53.91
N HIS A 8 -15.17 -40.91 54.28
CA HIS A 8 -16.09 -40.07 53.53
C HIS A 8 -15.83 -38.57 53.74
N MET A 9 -15.35 -38.17 54.93
CA MET A 9 -15.01 -36.77 55.23
C MET A 9 -13.75 -36.27 54.50
N LYS A 10 -12.80 -37.18 54.19
CA LYS A 10 -11.58 -36.85 53.42
C LYS A 10 -11.86 -36.64 51.93
N PHE A 11 -12.92 -37.24 51.39
CA PHE A 11 -13.31 -37.07 49.98
C PHE A 11 -14.08 -35.77 49.72
N ILE A 12 -14.84 -35.27 50.70
CA ILE A 12 -15.60 -34.03 50.55
C ILE A 12 -14.69 -32.80 50.64
N ILE A 13 -13.63 -32.84 51.46
CA ILE A 13 -12.64 -31.74 51.52
C ILE A 13 -11.74 -31.70 50.26
N ALA A 14 -11.49 -32.84 49.62
CA ALA A 14 -10.76 -32.90 48.35
C ALA A 14 -11.57 -32.40 47.14
N MET A 15 -12.90 -32.40 47.22
CA MET A 15 -13.79 -31.96 46.13
C MET A 15 -14.12 -30.46 46.19
N VAL A 16 -13.96 -29.81 47.34
CA VAL A 16 -14.16 -28.36 47.48
C VAL A 16 -12.90 -27.55 47.14
N LEU A 17 -11.71 -28.16 47.14
CA LEU A 17 -10.46 -27.50 46.77
C LEU A 17 -10.17 -27.45 45.26
N ALA A 18 -11.01 -28.06 44.42
CA ALA A 18 -10.80 -28.15 42.97
C ALA A 18 -11.50 -27.04 42.15
N LEU A 19 -12.13 -26.05 42.82
CA LEU A 19 -12.94 -25.02 42.16
C LEU A 19 -12.32 -23.60 42.12
N PHE A 20 -11.10 -23.41 42.63
CA PHE A 20 -10.45 -22.08 42.70
C PHE A 20 -9.20 -21.93 41.82
N GLY A 21 -9.17 -22.64 40.70
CA GLY A 21 -8.03 -22.65 39.78
C GLY A 21 -8.39 -22.39 38.32
N GLN A 22 -9.48 -21.67 38.02
CA GLN A 22 -9.59 -21.08 36.69
C GLN A 22 -8.70 -19.85 36.67
N GLY A 23 -7.43 -20.07 36.33
CA GLY A 23 -6.56 -18.98 35.92
C GLY A 23 -7.27 -18.27 34.77
N LEU A 24 -7.80 -17.08 35.04
CA LEU A 24 -8.15 -16.14 33.98
C LEU A 24 -6.86 -15.99 33.18
N ALA A 25 -6.82 -16.57 31.98
CA ALA A 25 -5.78 -16.29 31.03
C ALA A 25 -5.74 -14.76 30.93
N ALA A 26 -4.63 -14.16 31.33
CA ALA A 26 -4.46 -12.72 31.27
C ALA A 26 -4.62 -12.34 29.79
N GLU A 27 -5.79 -11.83 29.43
CA GLU A 27 -6.03 -11.31 28.09
C GLU A 27 -4.99 -10.21 27.86
N SER A 28 -4.20 -10.37 26.80
CA SER A 28 -3.18 -9.38 26.51
C SER A 28 -3.87 -8.03 26.31
N SER A 29 -3.41 -7.04 27.08
CA SER A 29 -4.04 -5.74 27.16
C SER A 29 -2.98 -4.67 27.37
N GLY A 30 -3.25 -3.49 26.82
CA GLY A 30 -2.46 -2.30 27.11
C GLY A 30 -2.86 -1.70 28.45
N THR A 31 -2.03 -0.82 29.00
CA THR A 31 -2.37 -0.10 30.24
C THR A 31 -2.35 1.41 29.99
N VAL A 32 -3.39 2.09 30.45
CA VAL A 32 -3.48 3.55 30.35
C VAL A 32 -2.51 4.19 31.34
N SER A 33 -1.55 4.95 30.82
CA SER A 33 -0.58 5.71 31.63
C SER A 33 -0.92 7.19 31.73
N VAL A 34 -1.65 7.73 30.75
CA VAL A 34 -2.15 9.10 30.75
C VAL A 34 -3.55 9.10 30.15
N ALA A 35 -4.48 9.79 30.79
CA ALA A 35 -5.79 10.14 30.24
C ALA A 35 -6.11 11.58 30.64
N VAL A 36 -6.29 12.46 29.65
CA VAL A 36 -6.62 13.87 29.85
C VAL A 36 -7.80 14.22 28.96
N GLY A 37 -8.78 14.94 29.51
CA GLY A 37 -10.01 15.31 28.81
C GLY A 37 -10.99 14.14 28.70
N LYS A 38 -11.76 14.10 27.61
CA LYS A 38 -12.74 13.05 27.33
C LYS A 38 -12.04 11.89 26.61
N VAL A 39 -11.72 10.83 27.36
CA VAL A 39 -11.18 9.58 26.83
C VAL A 39 -12.17 8.46 27.15
N THR A 40 -12.61 7.73 26.12
CA THR A 40 -13.56 6.62 26.28
C THR A 40 -13.03 5.35 25.64
N LEU A 41 -13.50 4.21 26.14
CA LEU A 41 -13.24 2.88 25.62
C LEU A 41 -14.56 2.20 25.25
N ILE A 42 -14.56 1.49 24.12
CA ILE A 42 -15.65 0.62 23.68
C ILE A 42 -15.07 -0.80 23.60
N PRO A 43 -15.56 -1.76 24.39
CA PRO A 43 -15.12 -3.15 24.32
C PRO A 43 -15.40 -3.80 22.97
N MET A 44 -14.68 -4.89 22.65
CA MET A 44 -14.93 -5.65 21.41
C MET A 44 -16.38 -6.14 21.36
N GLY A 45 -17.10 -5.85 20.26
CA GLY A 45 -18.50 -6.24 20.09
C GLY A 45 -19.51 -5.48 20.98
N GLY A 46 -19.03 -4.57 21.83
CA GLY A 46 -19.87 -3.69 22.63
C GLY A 46 -20.20 -2.39 21.88
N ASN A 47 -21.29 -1.74 22.30
CA ASN A 47 -21.68 -0.40 21.83
C ASN A 47 -21.70 0.65 22.94
N VAL A 48 -21.27 0.27 24.15
CA VAL A 48 -21.26 1.16 25.32
C VAL A 48 -19.88 1.81 25.45
N GLU A 49 -19.85 3.13 25.45
CA GLU A 49 -18.66 3.91 25.75
C GLU A 49 -18.49 4.07 27.27
N THR A 50 -17.37 3.59 27.82
CA THR A 50 -16.99 3.81 29.22
C THR A 50 -15.84 4.81 29.30
N ALA A 51 -15.84 5.64 30.34
CA ALA A 51 -14.74 6.58 30.57
C ALA A 51 -13.46 5.81 30.93
N LEU A 52 -12.36 6.14 30.25
CA LEU A 52 -11.07 5.48 30.44
C LEU A 52 -10.17 6.36 31.33
N LYS A 53 -9.58 5.77 32.37
CA LYS A 53 -8.75 6.44 33.39
C LYS A 53 -7.35 5.84 33.43
N VAL A 54 -6.42 6.54 34.08
CA VAL A 54 -5.06 6.03 34.31
C VAL A 54 -5.13 4.75 35.15
N GLY A 55 -4.38 3.73 34.72
CA GLY A 55 -4.35 2.40 35.33
C GLY A 55 -5.31 1.39 34.67
N ASP A 56 -6.30 1.86 33.91
CA ASP A 56 -7.27 0.98 33.26
C ASP A 56 -6.59 0.13 32.17
N ALA A 57 -7.09 -1.09 32.00
CA ALA A 57 -6.68 -1.98 30.93
C ALA A 57 -7.37 -1.61 29.60
N VAL A 58 -6.65 -1.80 28.50
CA VAL A 58 -7.15 -1.67 27.13
C VAL A 58 -7.05 -3.05 26.47
N PRO A 59 -8.10 -3.87 26.55
CA PRO A 59 -8.10 -5.22 25.98
C PRO A 59 -7.98 -5.19 24.46
N VAL A 60 -7.42 -6.27 23.89
CA VAL A 60 -7.48 -6.50 22.44
C VAL A 60 -8.94 -6.50 21.94
N GLY A 61 -9.15 -5.89 20.79
CA GLY A 61 -10.44 -5.63 20.17
C GLY A 61 -11.14 -4.35 20.61
N SER A 62 -10.68 -3.72 21.68
CA SER A 62 -11.30 -2.49 22.17
C SER A 62 -10.97 -1.28 21.30
N THR A 63 -11.90 -0.33 21.26
CA THR A 63 -11.74 0.96 20.59
C THR A 63 -11.56 2.05 21.63
N VAL A 64 -10.47 2.80 21.54
CA VAL A 64 -10.24 4.01 22.35
C VAL A 64 -10.60 5.24 21.52
N LYS A 65 -11.38 6.15 22.11
CA LYS A 65 -11.74 7.45 21.52
C LYS A 65 -11.27 8.59 22.39
N THR A 66 -10.81 9.66 21.76
CA THR A 66 -10.43 10.92 22.40
C THR A 66 -11.24 12.06 21.80
N GLY A 67 -11.81 12.91 22.67
CA GLY A 67 -12.51 14.12 22.24
C GLY A 67 -11.57 15.28 21.90
N ALA A 68 -12.14 16.47 21.70
CA ALA A 68 -11.39 17.71 21.58
C ALA A 68 -10.60 18.01 22.86
N ALA A 69 -9.41 18.62 22.72
CA ALA A 69 -8.48 18.92 23.81
C ALA A 69 -8.16 17.71 24.72
N SER A 70 -8.28 16.50 24.18
CA SER A 70 -8.11 15.25 24.93
C SER A 70 -6.92 14.45 24.42
N ARG A 71 -6.30 13.67 25.29
CA ARG A 71 -5.18 12.79 24.93
C ARG A 71 -5.13 11.56 25.81
N ALA A 72 -4.67 10.45 25.25
CA ALA A 72 -4.41 9.22 25.98
C ALA A 72 -3.00 8.70 25.68
N VAL A 73 -2.35 8.07 26.64
CA VAL A 73 -1.11 7.31 26.42
C VAL A 73 -1.29 5.90 26.94
N ILE A 74 -1.22 4.93 26.05
CA ILE A 74 -1.38 3.51 26.32
C ILE A 74 -0.02 2.84 26.22
N LYS A 75 0.43 2.22 27.31
CA LYS A 75 1.58 1.30 27.27
C LYS A 75 1.10 0.00 26.63
N THR A 76 1.67 -0.36 25.48
CA THR A 76 1.21 -1.51 24.69
C THR A 76 2.01 -2.76 24.99
N THR A 77 3.32 -2.62 25.23
CA THR A 77 4.22 -3.69 25.71
C THR A 77 5.25 -3.09 26.67
N LYS A 78 6.13 -3.90 27.27
CA LYS A 78 7.27 -3.40 28.06
C LYS A 78 8.16 -2.42 27.28
N GLN A 79 8.19 -2.54 25.96
CA GLN A 79 9.11 -1.82 25.07
C GLN A 79 8.41 -0.80 24.17
N SER A 80 7.10 -0.59 24.30
CA SER A 80 6.35 0.29 23.42
C SER A 80 5.21 1.03 24.11
N ALA A 81 4.95 2.24 23.63
CA ALA A 81 3.80 3.04 24.03
C ALA A 81 3.21 3.80 22.85
N ILE A 82 1.90 4.05 22.95
CA ILE A 82 1.11 4.75 21.96
C ILE A 82 0.47 5.97 22.61
N ARG A 83 0.65 7.15 22.02
CA ARG A 83 -0.07 8.37 22.36
C ARG A 83 -1.16 8.61 21.33
N ILE A 84 -2.40 8.65 21.78
CA ILE A 84 -3.56 9.01 20.96
C ILE A 84 -3.83 10.51 21.16
N ALA A 85 -3.81 11.28 20.07
CA ALA A 85 -4.07 12.71 20.08
C ALA A 85 -5.57 13.01 20.23
N GLU A 86 -5.98 14.28 20.18
CA GLU A 86 -7.39 14.65 20.23
C GLU A 86 -8.17 14.18 18.99
N ASN A 87 -9.50 14.14 19.08
CA ASN A 87 -10.41 13.81 17.98
C ASN A 87 -10.04 12.51 17.23
N SER A 88 -9.59 11.50 17.97
CA SER A 88 -9.02 10.28 17.40
C SER A 88 -9.81 9.04 17.81
N GLN A 89 -9.78 8.03 16.93
CA GLN A 89 -10.38 6.72 17.19
C GLN A 89 -9.41 5.63 16.77
N ALA A 90 -8.95 4.83 17.74
CA ALA A 90 -7.98 3.76 17.53
C ALA A 90 -8.52 2.43 18.06
N VAL A 91 -8.42 1.37 17.25
CA VAL A 91 -8.82 0.00 17.63
C VAL A 91 -7.57 -0.83 17.87
N PHE A 92 -7.43 -1.40 19.06
CA PHE A 92 -6.28 -2.24 19.41
C PHE A 92 -6.55 -3.66 18.93
N MET A 93 -5.98 -4.06 17.80
CA MET A 93 -6.30 -5.35 17.16
C MET A 93 -5.43 -6.51 17.64
N GLU A 94 -4.19 -6.24 18.00
CA GLU A 94 -3.26 -7.24 18.53
C GLU A 94 -2.33 -6.56 19.52
N LEU A 95 -2.18 -7.16 20.69
CA LEU A 95 -1.20 -6.80 21.70
C LEU A 95 -0.62 -8.12 22.19
N VAL A 96 0.70 -8.24 22.13
CA VAL A 96 1.45 -9.38 22.64
C VAL A 96 2.68 -8.84 23.33
N ASP A 97 2.68 -8.88 24.65
CA ASP A 97 3.83 -8.52 25.48
C ASP A 97 4.69 -9.76 25.74
N SER A 98 5.67 -9.99 24.88
CA SER A 98 6.60 -11.12 24.93
C SER A 98 8.02 -10.62 24.84
N ASP A 99 8.95 -11.28 25.53
CA ASP A 99 10.37 -10.94 25.50
C ASP A 99 11.05 -11.38 24.19
N THR A 100 10.45 -12.34 23.44
CA THR A 100 11.04 -12.91 22.22
C THR A 100 10.42 -12.41 20.93
N ALA A 101 9.12 -12.16 20.91
CA ALA A 101 8.38 -11.75 19.71
C ALA A 101 7.17 -10.87 20.08
N PRO A 102 7.40 -9.66 20.62
CA PRO A 102 6.31 -8.75 20.95
C PRO A 102 5.60 -8.27 19.67
N LYS A 103 4.28 -8.15 19.74
CA LYS A 103 3.45 -7.72 18.59
C LYS A 103 2.47 -6.65 19.01
N VAL A 104 2.30 -5.64 18.15
CA VAL A 104 1.31 -4.59 18.33
C VAL A 104 0.70 -4.28 16.97
N LEU A 105 -0.61 -4.41 16.85
CA LEU A 105 -1.40 -3.95 15.70
C LEU A 105 -2.50 -3.03 16.19
N VAL A 106 -2.49 -1.79 15.71
CA VAL A 106 -3.53 -0.79 16.00
C VAL A 106 -4.12 -0.26 14.69
N ASP A 107 -5.44 -0.20 14.60
CA ASP A 107 -6.19 0.35 13.47
C ASP A 107 -6.70 1.75 13.82
N LEU A 108 -6.01 2.77 13.31
CA LEU A 108 -6.37 4.18 13.46
C LEU A 108 -7.44 4.53 12.42
N LYS A 109 -8.67 4.75 12.88
CA LYS A 109 -9.82 5.08 12.04
C LYS A 109 -9.84 6.55 11.64
N SER A 110 -9.48 7.43 12.57
CA SER A 110 -9.47 8.88 12.39
C SER A 110 -8.55 9.55 13.41
N GLY A 111 -8.11 10.77 13.11
CA GLY A 111 -7.29 11.59 14.01
C GLY A 111 -5.81 11.25 13.91
N SER A 112 -5.08 11.30 15.03
CA SER A 112 -3.63 11.16 15.05
C SER A 112 -3.13 10.31 16.23
N LEU A 113 -2.04 9.60 15.97
CA LEU A 113 -1.39 8.70 16.91
C LEU A 113 0.12 8.85 16.82
N GLY A 114 0.80 9.00 17.96
CA GLY A 114 2.24 8.87 18.09
C GLY A 114 2.60 7.51 18.67
N ALA A 115 3.64 6.88 18.14
CA ALA A 115 4.17 5.63 18.66
C ALA A 115 5.64 5.80 19.05
N LEU A 116 5.97 5.26 20.21
CA LEU A 116 7.33 5.19 20.74
C LEU A 116 7.69 3.72 20.90
N ILE A 117 8.70 3.27 20.17
CA ILE A 117 9.25 1.92 20.23
C ILE A 117 10.69 2.04 20.72
N GLN A 118 11.04 1.34 21.80
CA GLN A 118 12.41 1.36 22.31
C GLN A 118 13.38 0.78 21.26
N PRO A 119 14.57 1.38 21.05
CA PRO A 119 15.53 0.90 20.05
C PRO A 119 15.94 -0.57 20.24
N GLN A 120 15.97 -1.05 21.49
CA GLN A 120 16.34 -2.42 21.84
C GLN A 120 15.34 -3.48 21.33
N ALA A 121 14.13 -3.07 20.94
CA ALA A 121 13.09 -3.94 20.39
C ALA A 121 13.17 -4.10 18.85
N GLN A 122 14.13 -3.42 18.20
CA GLN A 122 14.20 -3.28 16.74
C GLN A 122 14.30 -4.60 15.96
N SER A 123 14.87 -5.66 16.54
CA SER A 123 15.10 -6.95 15.87
C SER A 123 13.95 -7.96 16.01
N THR A 124 13.08 -7.80 17.01
CA THR A 124 12.08 -8.83 17.37
C THR A 124 10.64 -8.34 17.36
N MET A 125 10.41 -7.03 17.42
CA MET A 125 9.06 -6.48 17.53
C MET A 125 8.36 -6.29 16.18
N ASP A 126 7.14 -6.81 16.07
CA ASP A 126 6.23 -6.52 14.95
C ASP A 126 5.23 -5.43 15.38
N PHE A 127 5.56 -4.16 15.08
CA PHE A 127 4.71 -3.01 15.40
C PHE A 127 4.10 -2.43 14.13
N LYS A 128 2.76 -2.41 14.05
CA LYS A 128 1.99 -1.97 12.89
C LYS A 128 0.86 -1.02 13.28
N VAL A 129 0.74 0.07 12.53
CA VAL A 129 -0.41 0.98 12.55
C VAL A 129 -1.13 0.88 11.23
N LYS A 130 -2.34 0.33 11.25
CA LYS A 130 -3.26 0.29 10.12
C LYS A 130 -4.07 1.57 10.07
N THR A 131 -4.31 2.06 8.87
CA THR A 131 -5.13 3.23 8.52
C THR A 131 -6.02 2.85 7.33
N PRO A 132 -7.05 3.64 6.98
CA PRO A 132 -7.84 3.40 5.77
C PRO A 132 -6.99 3.35 4.50
N SER A 133 -5.88 4.09 4.43
CA SER A 133 -5.02 4.16 3.27
C SER A 133 -3.86 3.16 3.25
N GLY A 134 -3.59 2.42 4.34
CA GLY A 134 -2.46 1.50 4.43
C GLY A 134 -1.98 1.14 5.82
N ILE A 135 -0.89 0.39 5.88
CA ILE A 135 -0.24 -0.08 7.09
C ILE A 135 1.16 0.55 7.18
N ALA A 136 1.45 1.21 8.28
CA ALA A 136 2.78 1.67 8.65
C ALA A 136 3.39 0.67 9.64
N ALA A 137 4.49 0.01 9.24
CA ALA A 137 5.24 -0.94 10.06
C ALA A 137 6.56 -0.30 10.52
N ALA A 138 6.82 -0.28 11.82
CA ALA A 138 7.96 0.43 12.39
C ALA A 138 8.84 -0.48 13.24
N ARG A 139 10.16 -0.21 13.24
CA ARG A 139 11.15 -0.96 14.04
C ARG A 139 12.14 0.01 14.69
N GLY A 140 12.13 0.09 16.02
CA GLY A 140 13.07 0.94 16.78
C GLY A 140 12.89 2.43 16.49
N THR A 141 11.65 2.89 16.41
CA THR A 141 11.30 4.20 15.83
C THR A 141 10.41 5.01 16.76
N MET A 142 10.61 6.33 16.77
CA MET A 142 9.60 7.29 17.20
C MET A 142 8.95 7.93 15.98
N PHE A 143 7.65 7.70 15.81
CA PHE A 143 6.92 8.15 14.63
C PHE A 143 5.49 8.55 14.98
N ALA A 144 4.87 9.35 14.11
CA ALA A 144 3.48 9.74 14.19
C ALA A 144 2.74 9.33 12.91
N VAL A 145 1.49 8.93 13.08
CA VAL A 145 0.54 8.60 12.01
C VAL A 145 -0.70 9.46 12.19
N ALA A 146 -1.15 10.12 11.13
CA ALA A 146 -2.37 10.90 11.09
C ALA A 146 -3.28 10.40 9.97
N VAL A 147 -4.60 10.48 10.17
CA VAL A 147 -5.61 10.18 9.15
C VAL A 147 -6.45 11.44 8.93
N GLU A 148 -6.33 12.02 7.74
CA GLU A 148 -7.10 13.20 7.29
C GLU A 148 -7.71 12.89 5.92
N ASP A 149 -9.02 13.13 5.77
CA ASP A 149 -9.77 12.87 4.52
C ASP A 149 -9.56 11.48 3.91
N GLY A 150 -9.42 10.46 4.77
CA GLY A 150 -9.17 9.08 4.37
C GLY A 150 -7.74 8.78 3.89
N LYS A 151 -6.84 9.77 3.95
CA LYS A 151 -5.41 9.63 3.66
C LYS A 151 -4.62 9.49 4.95
N GLY A 152 -3.66 8.57 4.96
CA GLY A 152 -2.72 8.36 6.05
C GLY A 152 -1.42 9.11 5.81
N PHE A 153 -0.98 9.88 6.80
CA PHE A 153 0.30 10.61 6.81
C PHE A 153 1.20 9.99 7.87
N VAL A 154 2.47 9.74 7.53
CA VAL A 154 3.47 9.21 8.46
C VAL A 154 4.62 10.19 8.56
N LYS A 155 4.94 10.62 9.79
CA LYS A 155 6.12 11.41 10.10
C LYS A 155 7.05 10.61 10.99
N VAL A 156 8.29 10.44 10.57
CA VAL A 156 9.32 9.73 11.32
C VAL A 156 10.24 10.74 11.97
N GLU A 157 10.44 10.64 13.28
CA GLU A 157 11.40 11.48 14.00
C GLU A 157 12.77 10.80 14.05
N HIS A 158 12.83 9.59 14.60
CA HIS A 158 14.04 8.75 14.60
C HIS A 158 13.69 7.31 14.21
N GLY A 159 14.50 6.68 13.38
CA GLY A 159 14.34 5.28 12.95
C GLY A 159 13.84 5.12 11.51
N LYS A 160 13.25 3.97 11.19
CA LYS A 160 12.67 3.66 9.87
C LYS A 160 11.23 3.16 10.03
N VAL A 161 10.37 3.53 9.08
CA VAL A 161 9.00 3.02 8.95
C VAL A 161 8.80 2.57 7.51
N ASP A 162 8.36 1.32 7.33
CA ASP A 162 7.94 0.79 6.04
C ASP A 162 6.42 1.02 5.89
N VAL A 163 5.98 1.61 4.78
CA VAL A 163 4.57 1.94 4.54
C VAL A 163 4.03 1.10 3.39
N THR A 164 3.00 0.31 3.66
CA THR A 164 2.30 -0.54 2.69
C THR A 164 0.89 0.00 2.46
N PRO A 165 0.57 0.61 1.30
CA PRO A 165 -0.77 1.14 1.04
C PRO A 165 -1.86 0.05 1.02
N ALA A 166 -3.05 0.34 1.56
CA ALA A 166 -4.20 -0.58 1.60
C ALA A 166 -4.83 -0.76 0.22
N ASN A 167 -4.70 0.28 -0.62
CA ASN A 167 -5.03 0.28 -2.03
C ASN A 167 -3.78 0.19 -2.92
N VAL A 168 -2.78 -0.59 -2.50
CA VAL A 168 -2.14 -1.42 -3.52
C VAL A 168 -3.25 -2.37 -3.92
N LYS A 169 -4.07 -2.00 -4.93
CA LYS A 169 -4.57 -3.02 -5.86
C LYS A 169 -3.36 -3.92 -6.01
N GLN A 170 -3.46 -5.18 -5.58
CA GLN A 170 -2.50 -6.18 -5.98
C GLN A 170 -2.25 -5.84 -7.44
N GLN A 171 -1.08 -5.27 -7.75
CA GLN A 171 -0.62 -5.30 -9.11
C GLN A 171 -0.40 -6.80 -9.23
N VAL A 172 -1.45 -7.53 -9.62
CA VAL A 172 -1.31 -8.66 -10.52
C VAL A 172 -0.22 -8.17 -11.45
N PRO A 173 0.98 -8.76 -11.49
CA PRO A 173 2.07 -8.21 -12.27
C PRO A 173 1.54 -7.98 -13.69
N GLN A 174 1.21 -6.72 -13.98
CA GLN A 174 0.49 -6.37 -15.19
C GLN A 174 1.57 -6.35 -16.22
N SER A 175 1.55 -7.39 -17.02
CA SER A 175 2.68 -7.75 -17.82
C SER A 175 2.21 -7.92 -19.25
N GLY A 176 2.98 -7.33 -20.15
CA GLY A 176 2.78 -7.53 -21.56
C GLY A 176 3.39 -8.86 -21.96
N LYS A 177 2.68 -9.64 -22.78
CA LYS A 177 3.24 -10.84 -23.40
C LYS A 177 3.85 -10.49 -24.75
N VAL A 178 5.10 -10.86 -24.95
CA VAL A 178 5.78 -10.71 -26.24
C VAL A 178 5.24 -11.75 -27.20
N THR A 179 4.71 -11.31 -28.33
CA THR A 179 4.10 -12.20 -29.34
C THR A 179 4.90 -12.26 -30.62
N ILE A 180 5.73 -11.27 -30.91
CA ILE A 180 6.58 -11.26 -32.10
C ILE A 180 7.91 -10.60 -31.72
N VAL A 181 9.02 -11.25 -32.08
CA VAL A 181 10.35 -10.66 -32.05
C VAL A 181 11.02 -10.93 -33.40
N ALA A 182 11.41 -9.86 -34.08
CA ALA A 182 12.23 -9.94 -35.28
C ALA A 182 13.49 -9.10 -35.06
N GLY A 183 14.65 -9.67 -35.36
CA GLY A 183 15.94 -9.02 -35.14
C GLY A 183 16.39 -9.00 -33.68
N MET A 184 17.29 -8.07 -33.35
CA MET A 184 17.83 -7.88 -32.01
C MET A 184 16.91 -6.95 -31.18
N VAL A 185 16.28 -7.53 -30.17
CA VAL A 185 15.41 -6.83 -29.21
C VAL A 185 15.89 -7.17 -27.81
N THR A 186 16.00 -6.16 -26.94
CA THR A 186 16.44 -6.34 -25.56
C THR A 186 15.45 -5.74 -24.58
N GLU A 187 15.27 -6.40 -23.44
CA GLU A 187 14.55 -5.87 -22.29
C GLU A 187 15.52 -5.65 -21.13
N THR A 188 15.38 -4.51 -20.46
CA THR A 188 15.97 -4.25 -19.14
C THR A 188 14.85 -4.12 -18.11
N PRO A 189 14.62 -5.14 -17.26
CA PRO A 189 13.64 -5.09 -16.19
C PRO A 189 14.00 -4.07 -15.08
N PRO A 190 13.04 -3.62 -14.25
CA PRO A 190 13.32 -2.73 -13.13
C PRO A 190 14.29 -3.38 -12.14
N GLY A 191 15.49 -2.82 -12.00
CA GLY A 191 16.53 -3.35 -11.11
C GLY A 191 17.21 -4.63 -11.61
N GLY A 192 16.97 -5.04 -12.85
CA GLY A 192 17.59 -6.20 -13.50
C GLY A 192 18.63 -5.82 -14.56
N ALA A 193 19.36 -6.83 -15.05
CA ALA A 193 20.28 -6.67 -16.18
C ALA A 193 19.53 -6.78 -17.52
N SER A 194 20.04 -6.08 -18.54
CA SER A 194 19.54 -6.19 -19.91
C SER A 194 19.72 -7.60 -20.45
N HIS A 195 18.69 -8.16 -21.07
CA HIS A 195 18.73 -9.46 -21.74
C HIS A 195 18.00 -9.40 -23.08
N ALA A 196 18.28 -10.38 -23.95
CA ALA A 196 17.59 -10.48 -25.24
C ALA A 196 16.17 -11.01 -25.05
N LEU A 197 15.21 -10.31 -25.63
CA LEU A 197 13.80 -10.63 -25.57
C LEU A 197 13.44 -11.68 -26.64
N LYS A 198 12.60 -12.65 -26.31
CA LYS A 198 12.11 -13.70 -27.21
C LYS A 198 10.58 -13.72 -27.23
N GLU A 199 10.02 -14.38 -28.24
CA GLU A 199 8.59 -14.64 -28.28
C GLU A 199 8.16 -15.49 -27.08
N GLY A 200 7.06 -15.10 -26.43
CA GLY A 200 6.55 -15.73 -25.23
C GLY A 200 7.05 -15.10 -23.92
N ASP A 201 8.09 -14.28 -23.97
CA ASP A 201 8.61 -13.58 -22.79
C ASP A 201 7.59 -12.58 -22.24
N ILE A 202 7.78 -12.21 -20.98
CA ILE A 202 6.86 -11.39 -20.21
C ILE A 202 7.56 -10.08 -19.85
N VAL A 203 6.99 -8.97 -20.33
CA VAL A 203 7.45 -7.62 -20.06
C VAL A 203 6.69 -7.04 -18.88
N THR A 204 7.37 -6.64 -17.82
CA THR A 204 6.74 -6.08 -16.62
C THR A 204 6.67 -4.55 -16.64
N VAL A 205 5.80 -3.96 -15.82
CA VAL A 205 5.79 -2.51 -15.59
C VAL A 205 7.16 -2.05 -15.05
N GLY A 206 7.67 -0.98 -15.65
CA GLY A 206 8.97 -0.37 -15.42
C GLY A 206 10.08 -0.90 -16.33
N SER A 207 9.84 -1.96 -17.11
CA SER A 207 10.83 -2.50 -18.04
C SER A 207 11.11 -1.53 -19.19
N THR A 208 12.37 -1.45 -19.61
CA THR A 208 12.80 -0.72 -20.81
C THR A 208 13.01 -1.70 -21.96
N LEU A 209 12.33 -1.46 -23.08
CA LEU A 209 12.42 -2.23 -24.31
C LEU A 209 13.23 -1.45 -25.35
N LYS A 210 14.16 -2.13 -26.02
CA LYS A 210 15.00 -1.53 -27.05
C LYS A 210 15.09 -2.42 -28.30
N THR A 211 14.96 -1.80 -29.47
CA THR A 211 15.06 -2.44 -30.79
C THR A 211 16.20 -1.82 -31.61
N SER A 212 16.96 -2.64 -32.32
CA SER A 212 18.02 -2.20 -33.25
C SER A 212 17.45 -1.81 -34.65
N ALA A 213 18.33 -1.45 -35.60
CA ALA A 213 17.98 -0.86 -36.90
C ALA A 213 17.15 -1.74 -37.85
N ASP A 214 17.17 -3.06 -37.67
CA ASP A 214 16.37 -4.02 -38.46
C ASP A 214 15.45 -4.86 -37.57
N SER A 215 15.13 -4.33 -36.39
CA SER A 215 14.39 -5.06 -35.38
C SER A 215 12.98 -4.52 -35.20
N ASN A 216 12.05 -5.41 -34.89
CA ASN A 216 10.73 -5.03 -34.40
C ASN A 216 10.25 -6.02 -33.32
N ALA A 217 9.41 -5.53 -32.43
CA ALA A 217 8.82 -6.33 -31.36
C ALA A 217 7.34 -6.01 -31.22
N THR A 218 6.50 -7.03 -31.05
CA THR A 218 5.09 -6.85 -30.71
C THR A 218 4.84 -7.39 -29.31
N VAL A 219 4.21 -6.56 -28.49
CA VAL A 219 3.90 -6.87 -27.09
C VAL A 219 2.42 -6.63 -26.86
N THR A 220 1.70 -7.69 -26.49
CA THR A 220 0.29 -7.61 -26.07
C THR A 220 0.25 -7.08 -24.65
N MET A 221 -0.28 -5.88 -24.44
CA MET A 221 -0.26 -5.19 -23.14
C MET A 221 -1.45 -5.58 -22.27
N THR A 222 -2.63 -5.72 -22.89
CA THR A 222 -3.85 -6.22 -22.25
C THR A 222 -4.60 -7.11 -23.23
N THR A 223 -5.65 -7.80 -22.78
CA THR A 223 -6.59 -8.54 -23.68
C THR A 223 -7.19 -7.70 -24.82
N THR A 224 -7.10 -6.37 -24.73
CA THR A 224 -7.70 -5.41 -25.66
C THR A 224 -6.70 -4.45 -26.30
N SER A 225 -5.40 -4.57 -25.99
CA SER A 225 -4.37 -3.70 -26.56
C SER A 225 -3.04 -4.38 -26.81
N ALA A 226 -2.36 -3.94 -27.85
CA ALA A 226 -1.00 -4.36 -28.18
C ALA A 226 -0.20 -3.17 -28.71
N ILE A 227 1.12 -3.23 -28.53
CA ILE A 227 2.06 -2.30 -29.15
C ILE A 227 3.02 -3.04 -30.07
N ARG A 228 3.53 -2.32 -31.05
CA ARG A 228 4.61 -2.76 -31.93
C ARG A 228 5.72 -1.72 -31.93
N LEU A 229 6.88 -2.07 -31.37
CA LEU A 229 8.08 -1.27 -31.51
C LEU A 229 8.67 -1.49 -32.90
N GLY A 230 8.92 -0.40 -33.62
CA GLY A 230 9.64 -0.38 -34.89
C GLY A 230 11.16 -0.38 -34.69
N PRO A 231 11.93 -0.19 -35.75
CA PRO A 231 13.39 -0.13 -35.65
C PRO A 231 13.90 1.06 -34.83
N ASN A 232 15.10 0.93 -34.27
CA ASN A 232 15.80 1.99 -33.50
C ASN A 232 14.92 2.64 -32.41
N SER A 233 14.11 1.83 -31.73
CA SER A 233 13.14 2.31 -30.75
C SER A 233 13.54 1.97 -29.33
N GLU A 234 13.30 2.89 -28.42
CA GLU A 234 13.48 2.70 -26.98
C GLU A 234 12.24 3.20 -26.26
N ALA A 235 11.56 2.30 -25.55
CA ALA A 235 10.33 2.59 -24.84
C ALA A 235 10.32 1.98 -23.45
N VAL A 236 9.81 2.73 -22.47
CA VAL A 236 9.60 2.25 -21.10
C VAL A 236 8.12 1.96 -20.90
N VAL A 237 7.82 0.78 -20.37
CA VAL A 237 6.47 0.41 -19.96
C VAL A 237 6.19 1.07 -18.61
N ALA A 238 5.53 2.21 -18.59
CA ALA A 238 5.34 2.97 -17.35
C ALA A 238 4.13 2.49 -16.54
N GLU A 239 3.07 2.03 -17.20
CA GLU A 239 1.87 1.51 -16.54
C GLU A 239 1.16 0.51 -17.45
N ILE A 240 0.70 -0.60 -16.88
CA ILE A 240 -0.27 -1.50 -17.50
C ILE A 240 -1.32 -1.76 -16.43
N VAL A 241 -2.59 -1.57 -16.79
CA VAL A 241 -3.77 -1.92 -15.99
C VAL A 241 -4.74 -2.71 -16.83
N GLU A 242 -4.80 -4.02 -16.59
CA GLU A 242 -5.87 -4.89 -17.05
C GLU A 242 -7.09 -4.75 -16.12
N SER A 243 -8.21 -4.33 -16.69
CA SER A 243 -9.49 -4.18 -16.01
C SER A 243 -10.62 -4.27 -17.03
N LYS A 244 -11.77 -4.82 -16.62
CA LYS A 244 -12.99 -4.88 -17.45
C LYS A 244 -13.61 -3.49 -17.66
N ASP A 245 -13.46 -2.60 -16.68
CA ASP A 245 -14.17 -1.32 -16.65
C ASP A 245 -13.28 -0.12 -17.00
N SER A 246 -11.99 -0.19 -16.65
CA SER A 246 -11.04 0.92 -16.86
C SER A 246 -9.61 0.43 -17.13
N PRO A 247 -9.36 -0.27 -18.25
CA PRO A 247 -8.01 -0.69 -18.59
C PRO A 247 -7.13 0.53 -18.90
N LYS A 248 -5.86 0.50 -18.50
CA LYS A 248 -4.91 1.60 -18.72
C LYS A 248 -3.60 1.09 -19.27
N VAL A 249 -2.97 1.84 -20.15
CA VAL A 249 -1.61 1.56 -20.62
C VAL A 249 -0.90 2.90 -20.77
N LEU A 250 0.26 3.03 -20.15
CA LEU A 250 1.16 4.18 -20.32
C LEU A 250 2.52 3.68 -20.81
N LEU A 251 2.94 4.20 -21.96
CA LEU A 251 4.26 3.96 -22.53
C LEU A 251 5.04 5.27 -22.58
N ASP A 252 6.32 5.26 -22.25
CA ASP A 252 7.23 6.40 -22.43
C ASP A 252 8.21 6.08 -23.55
N LEU A 253 7.92 6.59 -24.74
CA LEU A 253 8.72 6.43 -25.95
C LEU A 253 9.82 7.48 -25.97
N LYS A 254 11.07 7.06 -25.84
CA LYS A 254 12.24 7.94 -25.86
C LYS A 254 12.66 8.30 -27.27
N ASN A 255 12.70 7.32 -28.17
CA ASN A 255 13.07 7.47 -29.57
C ASN A 255 12.47 6.33 -30.42
N GLY A 256 12.46 6.53 -31.74
CA GLY A 256 12.03 5.51 -32.69
C GLY A 256 10.52 5.54 -32.93
N THR A 257 9.90 4.40 -33.22
CA THR A 257 8.49 4.30 -33.61
C THR A 257 7.76 3.24 -32.80
N VAL A 258 6.55 3.56 -32.36
CA VAL A 258 5.62 2.64 -31.71
C VAL A 258 4.28 2.68 -32.43
N GLY A 259 3.89 1.56 -33.03
CA GLY A 259 2.51 1.29 -33.40
C GLY A 259 1.72 0.86 -32.17
N ALA A 260 0.49 1.32 -32.03
CA ALA A 260 -0.42 0.87 -30.99
C ALA A 260 -1.76 0.46 -31.62
N LEU A 261 -2.26 -0.66 -31.12
CA LEU A 261 -3.54 -1.23 -31.48
C LEU A 261 -4.40 -1.26 -30.21
N VAL A 262 -5.50 -0.53 -30.24
CA VAL A 262 -6.54 -0.57 -29.21
C VAL A 262 -7.84 -1.06 -29.85
N LYS A 263 -8.42 -2.14 -29.32
CA LYS A 263 -9.68 -2.68 -29.86
C LYS A 263 -10.80 -1.63 -29.76
N PRO A 264 -11.64 -1.43 -30.79
CA PRO A 264 -12.72 -0.45 -30.76
C PRO A 264 -13.74 -0.65 -29.62
N GLU A 265 -13.94 -1.89 -29.18
CA GLU A 265 -14.87 -2.27 -28.11
C GLU A 265 -14.53 -1.65 -26.73
N THR A 266 -13.30 -1.15 -26.56
CA THR A 266 -12.86 -0.43 -25.35
C THR A 266 -12.86 1.09 -25.51
N SER A 267 -13.38 1.62 -26.62
CA SER A 267 -13.51 3.06 -26.85
C SER A 267 -14.34 3.72 -25.74
N GLY A 268 -13.75 4.73 -25.09
CA GLY A 268 -14.34 5.44 -23.95
C GLY A 268 -14.06 4.85 -22.56
N LYS A 269 -13.54 3.62 -22.47
CA LYS A 269 -13.17 2.98 -21.19
C LYS A 269 -11.67 2.84 -20.99
N MET A 270 -10.91 2.72 -22.08
CA MET A 270 -9.47 2.52 -22.04
C MET A 270 -8.70 3.84 -21.98
N ASP A 271 -7.78 3.96 -21.03
CA ASP A 271 -6.83 5.06 -20.94
C ASP A 271 -5.48 4.62 -21.53
N PHE A 272 -5.35 4.74 -22.86
CA PHE A 272 -4.11 4.38 -23.57
C PHE A 272 -3.32 5.65 -23.92
N LYS A 273 -2.11 5.75 -23.38
CA LYS A 273 -1.25 6.93 -23.48
C LYS A 273 0.17 6.56 -23.89
N ILE A 274 0.72 7.32 -24.83
CA ILE A 274 2.14 7.27 -25.19
C ILE A 274 2.73 8.65 -24.90
N LYS A 275 3.60 8.71 -23.90
CA LYS A 275 4.43 9.88 -23.61
C LYS A 275 5.63 9.88 -24.57
N THR A 276 5.92 11.03 -25.12
CA THR A 276 7.09 11.34 -25.96
C THR A 276 7.79 12.57 -25.39
N PRO A 277 9.04 12.86 -25.77
CA PRO A 277 9.74 14.07 -25.32
C PRO A 277 8.99 15.37 -25.66
N SER A 278 8.23 15.40 -26.75
CA SER A 278 7.49 16.58 -27.21
C SER A 278 6.04 16.69 -26.71
N GLY A 279 5.50 15.64 -26.08
CA GLY A 279 4.06 15.59 -25.79
C GLY A 279 3.54 14.21 -25.44
N MET A 280 2.23 14.10 -25.26
CA MET A 280 1.52 12.87 -24.95
C MET A 280 0.49 12.59 -26.04
N ALA A 281 0.56 11.42 -26.66
CA ALA A 281 -0.48 10.91 -27.54
C ALA A 281 -1.46 10.07 -26.73
N VAL A 282 -2.76 10.37 -26.85
CA VAL A 282 -3.84 9.67 -26.15
C VAL A 282 -4.75 9.04 -27.19
N ALA A 283 -4.90 7.72 -27.17
CA ALA A 283 -5.69 7.01 -28.17
C ALA A 283 -7.03 6.53 -27.65
N LYS A 284 -8.05 6.70 -28.49
CA LYS A 284 -9.42 6.25 -28.22
C LYS A 284 -9.87 5.33 -29.35
N GLY A 285 -9.86 4.02 -29.10
CA GLY A 285 -10.37 3.01 -30.04
C GLY A 285 -9.75 3.08 -31.44
N ALA A 286 -8.41 3.15 -31.50
CA ALA A 286 -7.69 3.48 -32.73
C ALA A 286 -6.54 2.52 -33.06
N PHE A 287 -6.26 2.39 -34.36
CA PHE A 287 -5.00 1.91 -34.89
C PHE A 287 -4.16 3.12 -35.28
N TYR A 288 -3.02 3.31 -34.62
CA TYR A 288 -2.18 4.47 -34.86
C TYR A 288 -0.71 4.17 -34.61
N SER A 289 0.16 5.02 -35.16
CA SER A 289 1.60 4.97 -35.03
C SER A 289 2.10 6.28 -34.45
N VAL A 290 2.96 6.20 -33.44
CA VAL A 290 3.66 7.34 -32.83
C VAL A 290 5.15 7.18 -33.08
N SER A 291 5.78 8.18 -33.68
CA SER A 291 7.22 8.20 -33.96
C SER A 291 7.88 9.38 -33.27
N VAL A 292 9.06 9.19 -32.71
CA VAL A 292 9.90 10.25 -32.14
C VAL A 292 11.19 10.34 -32.96
N GLU A 293 11.37 11.47 -33.62
CA GLU A 293 12.56 11.78 -34.41
C GLU A 293 13.07 13.17 -34.03
N ASN A 294 14.36 13.29 -33.68
CA ASN A 294 14.98 14.55 -33.25
C ASN A 294 14.24 15.26 -32.10
N GLY A 295 13.67 14.49 -31.17
CA GLY A 295 12.90 15.02 -30.03
C GLY A 295 11.49 15.51 -30.35
N LYS A 296 11.06 15.40 -31.62
CA LYS A 296 9.69 15.71 -32.07
C LYS A 296 8.88 14.42 -32.21
N GLY A 297 7.65 14.44 -31.71
CA GLY A 297 6.67 13.37 -31.83
C GLY A 297 5.74 13.57 -33.02
N TYR A 298 5.55 12.52 -33.80
CA TYR A 298 4.64 12.44 -34.93
C TYR A 298 3.61 11.37 -34.64
N VAL A 299 2.34 11.62 -34.98
CA VAL A 299 1.25 10.66 -34.81
C VAL A 299 0.54 10.48 -36.15
N GLN A 300 0.35 9.23 -36.56
CA GLN A 300 -0.44 8.85 -37.72
C GLN A 300 -1.55 7.90 -37.29
N THR A 301 -2.79 8.20 -37.62
CA THR A 301 -3.94 7.36 -37.29
C THR A 301 -4.51 6.80 -38.58
N LYS A 302 -4.73 5.47 -38.62
CA LYS A 302 -5.37 4.81 -39.77
C LYS A 302 -6.89 4.76 -39.59
N ASP A 303 -7.33 4.36 -38.40
CA ASP A 303 -8.74 4.26 -38.01
C ASP A 303 -8.86 4.67 -36.53
N GLY A 304 -9.80 5.56 -36.18
CA GLY A 304 -10.07 6.04 -34.81
C GLY A 304 -9.63 7.49 -34.52
N GLU A 305 -9.67 7.90 -33.25
CA GLU A 305 -9.32 9.25 -32.79
C GLU A 305 -8.05 9.21 -31.92
N VAL A 306 -7.09 10.09 -32.19
CA VAL A 306 -5.90 10.29 -31.35
C VAL A 306 -5.79 11.77 -31.00
N VAL A 307 -5.71 12.05 -29.70
CA VAL A 307 -5.55 13.40 -29.17
C VAL A 307 -4.07 13.61 -28.81
N ILE A 308 -3.46 14.66 -29.34
CA ILE A 308 -2.09 15.04 -29.01
C ILE A 308 -2.15 16.16 -27.97
N VAL A 309 -1.50 15.94 -26.83
CA VAL A 309 -1.35 16.92 -25.75
C VAL A 309 0.12 17.33 -25.69
N PRO A 310 0.51 18.52 -26.17
CA PRO A 310 1.89 18.99 -26.05
C PRO A 310 2.28 19.18 -24.58
N LEU A 311 3.55 18.94 -24.24
CA LEU A 311 4.09 19.28 -22.93
C LEU A 311 4.29 20.81 -22.90
N GLU A 312 3.51 21.53 -22.09
CA GLU A 312 3.72 22.97 -21.91
C GLU A 312 5.16 23.24 -21.49
N THR A 313 5.86 24.05 -22.28
CA THR A 313 7.18 24.57 -21.93
C THR A 313 6.98 25.54 -20.77
N ALA A 314 7.47 25.20 -19.58
CA ALA A 314 7.61 26.17 -18.51
C ALA A 314 8.51 27.33 -18.99
N ALA A 315 8.07 28.57 -18.71
CA ALA A 315 8.67 29.89 -19.03
C ALA A 315 8.37 30.40 -20.46
N THR A 316 7.62 31.49 -20.65
CA THR A 316 7.87 32.84 -20.08
C THR A 316 6.57 33.67 -20.04
N ASN A 317 6.07 33.95 -18.83
CA ASN A 317 5.19 35.09 -18.59
C ASN A 317 6.09 36.32 -18.36
N THR A 318 6.50 37.00 -19.42
CA THR A 318 6.87 38.43 -19.35
C THR A 318 5.80 39.22 -20.07
N LYS A 319 4.86 39.72 -19.28
CA LYS A 319 3.92 40.77 -19.64
C LYS A 319 4.71 42.02 -20.08
N PRO A 320 4.49 42.60 -21.26
CA PRO A 320 4.95 43.96 -21.50
C PRO A 320 4.06 44.91 -20.68
N GLN A 321 4.68 45.65 -19.76
CA GLN A 321 4.11 46.92 -19.33
C GLN A 321 4.23 47.90 -20.50
N GLN A 322 3.09 48.33 -21.02
CA GLN A 322 2.84 49.70 -21.47
C GLN A 322 1.46 50.09 -21.00
#